data_AF-A0A535WZH8-F1
#
_entry.id   AF-A0A535WZH8-F1
#
_cell.length_a   1.000
_cell.length_b   1.000
_cell.length_c   1.000
_cell.angle_alpha   90.00
_cell.angle_beta   90.00
_cell.angle_gamma   90.00
#
_symmetry.space_group_name_H-M   'P 1'
#
loop_
_entity.id
_entity.type
_entity.pdbx_description
1 polymer ?
#
loop_
_entity_poly.entity_id
_entity_poly.type
_entity_poly.pdbx_seq_one_letter_code
_entity_poly.pdbx_strand_id
1 'polypeptide(L)'
;MVEAVDRRLAELAPRYGQVVVVYGDCGTAGALEPVLARYGSVQLRGPHCYEMFAGADFDRIVDERPATFFLTDWLVRNFERAVVRGLGIDRYPELKAEYFRNYTDLLYLAQFPDERLVGKAREIAEYLGLPLEVRPTGLGALETRLAELVEAAA
;
A
#
# COMPACT_ATOMS: atom_id res chain seq x y z
N MET A 1 -7.12 14.57 1.09
CA MET A 1 -5.70 14.21 1.28
C MET A 1 -4.79 15.29 0.72
N VAL A 2 -4.92 15.64 -0.56
CA VAL A 2 -4.10 16.65 -1.26
C VAL A 2 -3.91 17.95 -0.46
N GLU A 3 -5.01 18.59 -0.03
CA GLU A 3 -4.94 19.82 0.77
C GLU A 3 -4.19 19.66 2.10
N ALA A 4 -4.28 18.50 2.74
CA ALA A 4 -3.60 18.25 4.01
C ALA A 4 -2.09 18.12 3.81
N VAL A 5 -1.67 17.46 2.73
CA VAL A 5 -0.25 17.37 2.33
C VAL A 5 0.26 18.76 1.94
N ASP A 6 -0.50 19.52 1.17
CA ASP A 6 -0.16 20.89 0.78
C ASP A 6 0.16 21.77 1.98
N ARG A 7 -0.77 21.85 2.96
CA ARG A 7 -0.54 22.61 4.19
C ARG A 7 0.73 22.16 4.91
N ARG A 8 0.98 20.85 4.94
CA ARG A 8 2.16 20.31 5.62
C ARG A 8 3.46 20.66 4.90
N LEU A 9 3.45 20.67 3.57
CA LEU A 9 4.61 21.08 2.77
C LEU A 9 4.89 22.58 2.89
N ALA A 10 3.87 23.43 2.94
CA ALA A 10 4.04 24.86 3.19
C ALA A 10 4.77 25.14 4.52
N GLU A 11 4.53 24.32 5.55
CA GLU A 11 5.20 24.43 6.85
C GLU A 11 6.64 23.89 6.86
N LEU A 12 6.90 22.80 6.13
CA LEU A 12 8.17 22.07 6.18
C LEU A 12 9.19 22.55 5.14
N ALA A 13 8.75 22.92 3.93
CA ALA A 13 9.66 23.30 2.85
C ALA A 13 10.63 24.44 3.20
N PRO A 14 10.26 25.47 3.98
CA PRO A 14 11.20 26.50 4.40
C PRO A 14 12.21 26.06 5.48
N ARG A 15 11.98 24.91 6.13
CA ARG A 15 12.75 24.46 7.31
C ARG A 15 13.78 23.39 6.99
N TYR A 16 13.62 22.70 5.86
CA TYR A 16 14.45 21.56 5.47
C TYR A 16 14.98 21.78 4.06
N GLY A 17 16.24 21.37 3.80
CA GLY A 17 16.84 21.46 2.46
C GLY A 17 16.10 20.61 1.43
N GLN A 18 15.47 19.50 1.87
CA GLN A 18 14.58 18.69 1.06
C GLN A 18 13.49 18.05 1.91
N VAL A 19 12.30 17.90 1.35
CA VAL A 19 11.19 17.15 1.95
C VAL A 19 10.83 15.99 1.02
N VAL A 20 10.90 14.76 1.54
CA VAL A 20 10.51 13.54 0.84
C VAL A 20 9.10 13.14 1.28
N VAL A 21 8.21 12.91 0.31
CA VAL A 21 6.84 12.46 0.55
C VAL A 21 6.67 11.01 0.10
N VAL A 22 6.36 10.14 1.06
CA VAL A 22 6.18 8.71 0.84
C VAL A 22 4.69 8.40 0.73
N TYR A 23 4.21 8.11 -0.47
CA TYR A 23 2.83 7.66 -0.70
C TYR A 23 2.75 6.82 -1.98
N GLY A 24 1.80 5.88 -2.01
CA GLY A 24 1.37 5.22 -3.25
C GLY A 24 0.10 5.89 -3.78
N ASP A 25 0.00 6.05 -5.09
CA ASP A 25 -1.17 6.65 -5.77
C ASP A 25 -2.33 5.65 -5.93
N CYS A 26 -2.78 5.07 -4.81
CA CYS A 26 -3.90 4.13 -4.77
C CYS A 26 -5.26 4.84 -4.63
N GLY A 27 -5.44 5.99 -5.30
CA GLY A 27 -6.74 6.69 -5.30
C GLY A 27 -6.70 8.21 -5.48
N THR A 28 -5.53 8.82 -5.67
CA THR A 28 -5.44 10.25 -6.02
C THR A 28 -5.39 10.51 -7.51
N ALA A 29 -5.09 9.49 -8.33
CA ALA A 29 -5.03 9.58 -9.79
C ALA A 29 -4.17 10.77 -10.26
N GLY A 30 -2.98 10.91 -9.68
CA GLY A 30 -2.04 11.96 -10.03
C GLY A 30 -2.29 13.33 -9.39
N ALA A 31 -3.25 13.45 -8.45
CA ALA A 31 -3.61 14.75 -7.88
C ALA A 31 -2.57 15.34 -6.92
N LEU A 32 -1.56 14.58 -6.48
CA LEU A 32 -0.56 15.07 -5.53
C LEU A 32 0.68 15.63 -6.24
N GLU A 33 0.97 15.19 -7.45
CA GLU A 33 2.12 15.54 -8.26
C GLU A 33 2.26 17.07 -8.47
N PRO A 34 1.19 17.81 -8.81
CA PRO A 34 1.28 19.26 -8.93
C PRO A 34 1.65 19.94 -7.60
N VAL A 35 1.19 19.39 -6.47
CA VAL A 35 1.49 19.91 -5.14
C VAL A 35 2.96 19.64 -4.78
N LEU A 36 3.46 18.43 -5.03
CA LEU A 36 4.86 18.09 -4.77
C LEU A 36 5.82 18.93 -5.61
N ALA A 37 5.50 19.11 -6.91
CA ALA A 37 6.28 19.92 -7.83
C ALA A 37 6.40 21.38 -7.37
N ARG A 38 5.32 21.98 -6.85
CA ARG A 38 5.31 23.36 -6.35
C ARG A 38 6.33 23.61 -5.23
N TYR A 39 6.56 22.61 -4.39
CA TYR A 39 7.49 22.72 -3.26
C TYR A 39 8.86 22.07 -3.53
N GLY A 40 9.12 21.59 -4.75
CA GLY A 40 10.34 20.83 -5.06
C GLY A 40 10.49 19.56 -4.20
N SER A 41 9.39 19.01 -3.68
CA SER A 41 9.40 17.83 -2.83
C SER A 41 9.56 16.56 -3.66
N VAL A 42 10.31 15.61 -3.15
CA VAL A 42 10.62 14.37 -3.87
C VAL A 42 9.64 13.27 -3.47
N GLN A 43 9.19 12.49 -4.45
CA GLN A 43 8.29 11.36 -4.24
C GLN A 43 9.05 10.05 -4.35
N LEU A 44 8.71 9.11 -3.46
CA LEU A 44 9.08 7.71 -3.64
C LEU A 44 8.34 7.11 -4.84
N ARG A 45 9.09 6.62 -5.84
CA ARG A 45 8.51 5.99 -7.04
C ARG A 45 7.74 4.70 -6.68
N GLY A 46 6.59 4.52 -7.34
CA GLY A 46 5.77 3.31 -7.31
C GLY A 46 4.28 3.65 -7.13
N PRO A 47 3.37 3.19 -8.01
CA PRO A 47 1.93 3.51 -7.90
C PRO A 47 1.26 2.86 -6.69
N HIS A 48 1.84 1.81 -6.11
CA HIS A 48 1.23 1.05 -5.02
C HIS A 48 2.22 0.77 -3.89
N CYS A 49 1.74 0.79 -2.65
CA CYS A 49 2.54 0.39 -1.49
C CYS A 49 2.99 -1.08 -1.57
N TYR A 50 2.29 -1.93 -2.33
CA TYR A 50 2.69 -3.32 -2.55
C TYR A 50 4.04 -3.44 -3.24
N GLU A 51 4.30 -2.60 -4.25
CA GLU A 51 5.59 -2.57 -4.94
C GLU A 51 6.71 -2.08 -4.01
N MET A 52 6.40 -1.15 -3.11
CA MET A 52 7.37 -0.65 -2.12
C MET A 52 7.81 -1.74 -1.14
N PHE A 53 6.93 -2.68 -0.81
CA PHE A 53 7.23 -3.79 0.11
C PHE A 53 7.75 -5.05 -0.60
N ALA A 54 7.12 -5.45 -1.71
CA ALA A 54 7.54 -6.60 -2.50
C ALA A 54 8.85 -6.33 -3.27
N GLY A 55 9.20 -5.06 -3.50
CA GLY A 55 10.41 -4.67 -4.20
C GLY A 55 10.44 -5.21 -5.63
N ALA A 56 11.62 -5.68 -6.06
CA ALA A 56 11.83 -6.19 -7.42
C ALA A 56 10.99 -7.43 -7.78
N ASP A 57 10.45 -8.15 -6.77
CA ASP A 57 9.57 -9.30 -7.02
C ASP A 57 8.16 -8.89 -7.45
N PHE A 58 7.76 -7.62 -7.27
CA PHE A 58 6.38 -7.19 -7.52
C PHE A 58 5.93 -7.47 -8.96
N ASP A 59 6.71 -7.03 -9.95
CA ASP A 59 6.37 -7.19 -11.37
C ASP A 59 6.21 -8.66 -11.74
N ARG A 60 7.15 -9.50 -11.27
CA ARG A 60 7.07 -10.96 -11.46
C ARG A 60 5.81 -11.57 -10.84
N ILE A 61 5.44 -11.15 -9.62
CA ILE A 61 4.21 -11.66 -8.97
C ILE A 61 2.97 -11.26 -9.77
N VAL A 62 2.89 -10.01 -10.23
CA VAL A 62 1.74 -9.52 -10.98
C VAL A 62 1.65 -10.16 -12.36
N ASP A 63 2.80 -10.43 -13.01
CA ASP A 63 2.87 -11.14 -14.29
C ASP A 63 2.46 -12.61 -14.16
N GLU A 64 2.93 -13.31 -13.13
CA GLU A 64 2.62 -14.73 -12.90
C GLU A 64 1.22 -14.94 -12.33
N ARG A 65 0.76 -14.03 -11.47
CA ARG A 65 -0.49 -14.12 -10.69
C ARG A 65 -1.26 -12.80 -10.68
N PRO A 66 -1.77 -12.33 -11.83
CA PRO A 66 -2.46 -11.04 -11.94
C PRO A 66 -3.75 -10.98 -11.12
N ALA A 67 -4.35 -12.13 -10.81
CA ALA A 67 -5.56 -12.29 -10.01
C ALA A 67 -5.28 -12.39 -8.49
N THR A 68 -4.21 -11.74 -8.01
CA THR A 68 -3.82 -11.73 -6.58
C THR A 68 -4.41 -10.53 -5.85
N PHE A 69 -5.11 -10.79 -4.73
CA PHE A 69 -5.46 -9.74 -3.77
C PHE A 69 -4.32 -9.58 -2.77
N PHE A 70 -3.79 -8.36 -2.64
CA PHE A 70 -2.65 -8.10 -1.77
C PHE A 70 -3.08 -7.57 -0.40
N LEU A 71 -2.47 -8.12 0.65
CA LEU A 71 -2.58 -7.62 2.01
C LEU A 71 -1.24 -7.04 2.47
N THR A 72 -1.31 -5.95 3.23
CA THR A 72 -0.22 -5.39 4.04
C THR A 72 -0.64 -5.41 5.50
N ASP A 73 0.28 -5.19 6.44
CA ASP A 73 -0.02 -5.15 7.88
C ASP A 73 -1.15 -4.16 8.18
N TRP A 74 -1.14 -2.99 7.51
CA TRP A 74 -2.19 -1.99 7.65
C TRP A 74 -3.54 -2.52 7.16
N LEU A 75 -3.58 -3.16 5.99
CA LEU A 75 -4.83 -3.66 5.42
C LEU A 75 -5.37 -4.85 6.23
N VAL A 76 -4.52 -5.75 6.72
CA VAL A 76 -4.92 -6.81 7.65
C VAL A 76 -5.54 -6.21 8.91
N ARG A 77 -4.89 -5.21 9.53
CA ARG A 77 -5.42 -4.54 10.72
C ARG A 77 -6.77 -3.88 10.45
N ASN A 78 -6.97 -3.30 9.28
CA ASN A 78 -8.13 -2.46 8.96
C ASN A 78 -9.15 -3.11 8.01
N PHE A 79 -9.02 -4.41 7.69
CA PHE A 79 -9.80 -5.08 6.65
C PHE A 79 -11.32 -4.84 6.75
N GLU A 80 -11.86 -4.98 7.95
CA GLU A 80 -13.28 -4.74 8.23
C GLU A 80 -13.72 -3.31 7.84
N ARG A 81 -12.91 -2.30 8.20
CA ARG A 81 -13.25 -0.90 7.91
C ARG A 81 -13.00 -0.56 6.45
N ALA A 82 -11.85 -0.96 5.91
CA ALA A 82 -11.38 -0.55 4.59
C ALA A 82 -12.05 -1.32 3.45
N VAL A 83 -12.27 -2.62 3.63
CA VAL A 83 -12.81 -3.52 2.60
C VAL A 83 -14.28 -3.77 2.86
N VAL A 84 -14.63 -4.37 4.00
CA VAL A 84 -16.02 -4.80 4.24
C VAL A 84 -16.97 -3.61 4.25
N ARG A 85 -16.74 -2.64 5.14
CA ARG A 85 -17.58 -1.41 5.22
C ARG A 85 -17.29 -0.43 4.10
N GLY A 86 -16.01 -0.28 3.73
CA GLY A 86 -15.58 0.65 2.69
C GLY A 86 -16.19 0.35 1.32
N LEU A 87 -16.34 -0.94 0.99
CA LEU A 87 -16.97 -1.39 -0.24
C LEU A 87 -18.48 -1.69 -0.10
N GLY A 88 -19.04 -1.49 1.11
CA GLY A 88 -20.46 -1.67 1.39
C GLY A 88 -20.93 -3.13 1.49
N ILE A 89 -20.01 -4.08 1.66
CA ILE A 89 -20.29 -5.52 1.80
C ILE A 89 -21.08 -5.80 3.09
N ASP A 90 -20.88 -4.99 4.13
CA ASP A 90 -21.67 -5.05 5.37
C ASP A 90 -23.17 -4.78 5.15
N ARG A 91 -23.50 -3.91 4.18
CA ARG A 91 -24.87 -3.55 3.81
C ARG A 91 -25.43 -4.43 2.69
N TYR A 92 -24.57 -4.86 1.77
CA TYR A 92 -24.92 -5.65 0.58
C TYR A 92 -23.97 -6.85 0.46
N PRO A 93 -24.20 -7.95 1.21
CA PRO A 93 -23.29 -9.09 1.27
C PRO A 93 -22.98 -9.76 -0.07
N GLU A 94 -23.90 -9.67 -1.03
CA GLU A 94 -23.74 -10.16 -2.41
C GLU A 94 -22.57 -9.50 -3.16
N LEU A 95 -22.20 -8.27 -2.78
CA LEU A 95 -21.07 -7.55 -3.38
C LEU A 95 -19.74 -8.27 -3.14
N LYS A 96 -19.62 -9.06 -2.06
CA LYS A 96 -18.42 -9.86 -1.82
C LYS A 96 -18.16 -10.79 -3.00
N ALA A 97 -19.19 -11.52 -3.44
CA ALA A 97 -19.03 -12.44 -4.56
C ALA A 97 -18.62 -11.68 -5.81
N GLU A 98 -19.26 -10.55 -6.10
CA GLU A 98 -18.98 -9.78 -7.31
C GLU A 98 -17.59 -9.15 -7.32
N TYR A 99 -17.17 -8.51 -6.23
CA TYR A 99 -15.84 -7.88 -6.13
C TYR A 99 -14.71 -8.90 -6.15
N PHE A 100 -14.93 -10.07 -5.54
CA PHE A 100 -13.87 -11.07 -5.37
C PHE A 100 -13.89 -12.19 -6.41
N ARG A 101 -14.86 -12.22 -7.34
CA ARG A 101 -15.06 -13.34 -8.29
C ARG A 101 -13.86 -13.69 -9.16
N ASN A 102 -13.02 -12.70 -9.50
CA ASN A 102 -11.89 -12.88 -10.40
C ASN A 102 -10.55 -13.04 -9.67
N TYR A 103 -10.53 -12.94 -8.33
CA TYR A 103 -9.33 -13.20 -7.56
C TYR A 103 -9.16 -14.71 -7.37
N THR A 104 -7.92 -15.18 -7.49
CA THR A 104 -7.54 -16.59 -7.32
C THR A 104 -6.61 -16.78 -6.14
N ASP A 105 -5.91 -15.73 -5.72
CA ASP A 105 -4.86 -15.78 -4.72
C ASP A 105 -5.01 -14.63 -3.72
N LEU A 106 -4.62 -14.89 -2.47
CA LEU A 106 -4.45 -13.87 -1.44
C LEU A 106 -3.00 -13.86 -0.98
N LEU A 107 -2.27 -12.78 -1.24
CA LEU A 107 -0.87 -12.64 -0.85
C LEU A 107 -0.73 -11.60 0.27
N TYR A 108 -0.32 -12.05 1.45
CA TYR A 108 0.02 -11.17 2.56
C TYR A 108 1.51 -10.85 2.56
N LEU A 109 1.84 -9.61 2.18
CA LEU A 109 3.18 -9.03 2.36
C LEU A 109 3.29 -8.60 3.82
N ALA A 110 4.02 -9.35 4.64
CA ALA A 110 4.19 -9.06 6.06
C ALA A 110 5.39 -8.11 6.26
N GLN A 111 5.13 -6.89 6.73
CA GLN A 111 6.19 -5.91 7.03
C GLN A 111 6.87 -6.24 8.35
N PHE A 112 6.11 -6.68 9.35
CA PHE A 112 6.65 -7.04 10.65
C PHE A 112 6.21 -8.45 11.06
N PRO A 113 7.10 -9.27 11.67
CA PRO A 113 6.70 -10.56 12.23
C PRO A 113 5.68 -10.38 13.35
N ASP A 114 4.42 -10.75 13.10
CA ASP A 114 3.33 -10.68 14.07
C ASP A 114 2.35 -11.83 13.83
N GLU A 115 2.44 -12.87 14.66
CA GLU A 115 1.57 -14.06 14.60
C GLU A 115 0.08 -13.71 14.70
N ARG A 116 -0.28 -12.60 15.37
CA ARG A 116 -1.68 -12.16 15.45
C ARG A 116 -2.16 -11.65 14.09
N LEU A 117 -1.30 -10.97 13.33
CA LEU A 117 -1.63 -10.55 11.98
C LEU A 117 -1.69 -11.72 11.02
N VAL A 118 -0.81 -12.71 11.16
CA VAL A 118 -0.88 -13.93 10.36
C VAL A 118 -2.18 -14.68 10.62
N GLY A 119 -2.60 -14.79 11.89
CA GLY A 119 -3.90 -15.35 12.26
C GLY A 119 -5.06 -14.59 11.60
N LYS A 120 -5.04 -13.26 11.69
CA LYS A 120 -6.08 -12.43 11.05
C LYS A 120 -6.07 -12.53 9.52
N ALA A 121 -4.91 -12.67 8.89
CA ALA A 121 -4.82 -12.89 7.45
C ALA A 121 -5.46 -14.22 7.03
N ARG A 122 -5.37 -15.27 7.86
CA ARG A 122 -6.07 -16.54 7.64
C ARG A 122 -7.59 -16.39 7.75
N GLU A 123 -8.07 -15.65 8.75
CA GLU A 123 -9.51 -15.31 8.87
C GLU A 123 -10.02 -14.56 7.63
N ILE A 124 -9.23 -13.62 7.10
CA ILE A 124 -9.55 -12.90 5.86
C ILE A 124 -9.58 -13.87 4.66
N ALA A 125 -8.62 -14.79 4.58
CA ALA A 125 -8.56 -15.80 3.53
C ALA A 125 -9.80 -16.70 3.52
N GLU A 126 -10.21 -17.18 4.70
CA GLU A 126 -11.43 -17.98 4.88
C GLU A 126 -12.68 -17.18 4.51
N TYR A 127 -12.76 -15.91 4.92
CA TYR A 127 -13.87 -15.03 4.60
C TYR A 127 -14.03 -14.78 3.10
N LEU A 128 -12.91 -14.60 2.39
CA LEU A 128 -12.87 -14.38 0.94
C LEU A 128 -12.95 -15.69 0.14
N GLY A 129 -12.63 -16.83 0.74
CA GLY A 129 -12.55 -18.12 0.05
C GLY A 129 -11.33 -18.24 -0.87
N LEU A 130 -10.23 -17.55 -0.54
CA LEU A 130 -9.00 -17.49 -1.33
C LEU A 130 -7.84 -18.21 -0.61
N PRO A 131 -6.95 -18.91 -1.33
CA PRO A 131 -5.74 -19.47 -0.74
C PRO A 131 -4.79 -18.35 -0.29
N LEU A 132 -4.29 -18.44 0.95
CA LEU A 132 -3.36 -17.47 1.53
C LEU A 132 -1.91 -17.92 1.36
N GLU A 133 -1.10 -17.04 0.78
CA GLU A 133 0.37 -17.06 0.90
C GLU A 133 0.80 -15.91 1.84
N VAL A 134 1.65 -16.22 2.83
CA VAL A 134 2.27 -15.21 3.69
C VAL A 134 3.73 -15.05 3.28
N ARG A 135 4.13 -13.84 2.90
CA ARG A 135 5.48 -13.51 2.48
C ARG A 135 6.07 -12.44 3.38
N PRO A 136 7.06 -12.77 4.22
CA PRO A 136 7.84 -11.79 4.94
C PRO A 136 8.57 -10.88 3.95
N THR A 137 8.34 -9.57 4.05
CA THR A 137 8.96 -8.56 3.18
C THR A 137 9.83 -7.59 3.97
N GLY A 138 9.49 -7.33 5.23
CA GLY A 138 10.18 -6.29 5.99
C GLY A 138 9.88 -4.90 5.43
N LEU A 139 10.76 -3.95 5.76
CA LEU A 139 10.78 -2.63 5.15
C LEU A 139 12.00 -2.41 4.24
N GLY A 140 12.85 -3.43 4.02
CA GLY A 140 14.18 -3.23 3.41
C GLY A 140 14.14 -2.55 2.03
N ALA A 141 13.25 -2.97 1.14
CA ALA A 141 13.12 -2.33 -0.18
C ALA A 141 12.70 -0.86 -0.07
N LEU A 142 11.80 -0.54 0.88
CA LEU A 142 11.39 0.82 1.17
C LEU A 142 12.54 1.62 1.80
N GLU A 143 13.27 1.05 2.75
CA GLU A 143 14.42 1.67 3.41
C GLU A 143 15.53 2.02 2.41
N THR A 144 15.89 1.10 1.51
CA THR A 144 16.88 1.34 0.46
C THR A 144 16.45 2.50 -0.44
N ARG A 145 15.21 2.49 -0.95
CA ARG A 145 14.72 3.57 -1.82
C ARG A 145 14.68 4.92 -1.07
N LEU A 146 14.37 4.92 0.22
CA LEU A 146 14.39 6.15 1.03
C LEU A 146 15.80 6.67 1.27
N ALA A 147 16.76 5.78 1.53
CA ALA A 147 18.16 6.14 1.69
C ALA A 147 18.69 6.80 0.41
N GLU A 148 18.44 6.21 -0.76
CA GLU A 148 18.84 6.77 -2.06
C GLU A 148 18.28 8.19 -2.29
N LEU A 149 17.03 8.44 -1.88
CA LEU A 149 16.42 9.76 -2.00
C LEU A 149 17.05 10.79 -1.07
N VAL A 150 17.36 10.40 0.17
CA VAL A 150 18.01 11.28 1.15
C VAL A 150 19.45 11.56 0.76
N GLU A 151 20.19 10.57 0.27
CA GLU A 151 21.57 10.74 -0.19
C GLU A 151 21.67 11.60 -1.46
N ALA A 152 20.74 11.45 -2.41
CA ALA A 152 20.69 12.31 -3.59
C ALA A 152 20.32 13.77 -3.29
N ALA A 153 19.79 14.04 -2.09
CA ALA A 153 19.40 15.36 -1.61
C ALA A 153 20.50 16.13 -0.88
N ALA A 154 21.51 15.40 -0.39
CA ALA A 154 22.63 15.91 0.42
C ALA A 154 23.74 16.49 -0.45
#